data_AF-A0A379TP30-F1
#
_entry.id   AF-A0A379TP30-F1
#
_cell.length_a   1.000
_cell.length_b   1.000
_cell.length_c   1.000
_cell.angle_alpha   90.00
_cell.angle_beta   90.00
_cell.angle_gamma   90.00
#
_symmetry.space_group_name_H-M   'P 1'
#
loop_
_entity.id
_entity.type
_entity.pdbx_description
1 polymer ?
#
loop_
_entity_poly.entity_id
_entity_poly.type
_entity_poly.pdbx_seq_one_letter_code
_entity_poly.pdbx_strand_id
1 'polypeptide(L)'
;MAEKKTELQRGLEARHIELIALGGTIGVGLFMGAASTLKWAGPSVLLAYIIAGLFVFFIMRSMGEMLFLEPVTGSFAVYATGI
;
A
#
# COMPACT_ATOMS: atom_id res chain seq x y z
N MET A 1 -34.53 10.04 13.41
CA MET A 1 -34.27 9.74 11.98
C MET A 1 -33.57 8.39 11.93
N ALA A 2 -34.16 7.39 11.28
CA ALA A 2 -33.58 6.04 11.22
C ALA A 2 -32.44 6.02 10.21
N GLU A 3 -31.24 5.62 10.65
CA GLU A 3 -30.06 5.43 9.81
C GLU A 3 -30.31 4.26 8.84
N LYS A 4 -30.48 4.56 7.56
CA LYS A 4 -30.57 3.57 6.49
C LYS A 4 -29.16 3.05 6.22
N LYS A 5 -28.81 1.91 6.82
CA LYS A 5 -27.51 1.24 6.62
C LYS A 5 -27.40 0.82 5.15
N THR A 6 -26.73 1.62 4.33
CA THR A 6 -26.45 1.28 2.93
C THR A 6 -25.52 0.06 2.93
N GLU A 7 -26.06 -1.10 2.59
CA GLU A 7 -25.29 -2.34 2.53
C GLU A 7 -24.34 -2.26 1.32
N LEU A 8 -23.04 -2.39 1.58
CA LEU A 8 -22.02 -2.29 0.53
C LEU A 8 -22.09 -3.54 -0.37
N GLN A 9 -22.22 -3.32 -1.67
CA GLN A 9 -22.14 -4.42 -2.64
C GLN A 9 -20.68 -4.87 -2.80
N ARG A 10 -20.43 -6.15 -2.55
CA ARG A 10 -19.11 -6.77 -2.74
C ARG A 10 -18.86 -7.02 -4.23
N GLY A 11 -18.26 -6.04 -4.92
CA GLY A 11 -17.90 -6.14 -6.35
C GLY A 11 -16.40 -5.95 -6.65
N LEU A 12 -15.56 -5.80 -5.62
CA LEU A 12 -14.15 -5.51 -5.81
C LEU A 12 -13.35 -6.81 -6.01
N GLU A 13 -13.08 -7.13 -7.26
CA GLU A 13 -12.18 -8.22 -7.65
C GLU A 13 -10.71 -7.89 -7.36
N ALA A 14 -9.87 -8.94 -7.28
CA ALA A 14 -8.43 -8.81 -7.05
C ALA A 14 -7.75 -7.85 -8.05
N ARG A 15 -8.19 -7.86 -9.31
CA ARG A 15 -7.69 -6.95 -10.35
C ARG A 15 -7.98 -5.48 -10.03
N HIS A 16 -9.15 -5.16 -9.49
CA HIS A 16 -9.47 -3.78 -9.10
C HIS A 16 -8.58 -3.32 -7.95
N ILE A 17 -8.33 -4.20 -6.97
CA ILE A 17 -7.44 -3.92 -5.85
C ILE A 17 -6.00 -3.67 -6.32
N GLU A 18 -5.51 -4.48 -7.25
CA GLU A 18 -4.20 -4.30 -7.87
C GLU A 18 -4.09 -2.96 -8.61
N LEU A 19 -5.11 -2.59 -9.40
CA LEU A 19 -5.14 -1.31 -10.11
C LEU A 19 -5.17 -0.11 -9.16
N ILE A 20 -5.88 -0.22 -8.03
CA ILE A 20 -5.89 0.81 -6.98
C ILE A 20 -4.48 0.97 -6.38
N ALA A 21 -3.82 -0.14 -6.05
CA ALA A 21 -2.47 -0.13 -5.48
C ALA A 21 -1.44 0.46 -6.46
N LEU A 22 -1.48 0.04 -7.74
CA LEU A 22 -0.61 0.56 -8.79
C LEU A 22 -0.87 2.06 -9.04
N GLY A 23 -2.14 2.47 -9.12
CA GLY A 23 -2.53 3.86 -9.33
C GLY A 23 -2.04 4.80 -8.23
N GLY A 24 -2.19 4.39 -6.96
CA GLY A 24 -1.69 5.18 -5.82
C GLY A 24 -0.16 5.27 -5.80
N THR A 25 0.53 4.14 -6.03
CA THR A 25 1.99 4.06 -5.96
C THR A 25 2.66 4.82 -7.11
N ILE A 26 2.16 4.71 -8.34
CA ILE A 26 2.74 5.40 -9.51
C ILE A 26 2.38 6.90 -9.48
N GLY A 27 1.13 7.24 -9.17
CA GLY A 27 0.65 8.63 -9.21
C GLY A 27 1.29 9.51 -8.14
N VAL A 28 1.00 9.24 -6.86
CA VAL A 28 1.50 10.06 -5.75
C VAL A 28 2.92 9.64 -5.35
N GLY A 29 3.20 8.34 -5.31
CA GLY A 29 4.50 7.84 -4.83
C GLY A 29 5.65 8.16 -5.80
N LEU A 30 5.57 7.65 -7.03
CA LEU A 30 6.63 7.79 -8.02
C LEU A 30 6.62 9.19 -8.65
N PHE A 31 5.51 9.63 -9.26
CA PHE A 31 5.54 10.85 -10.09
C PHE A 31 5.56 12.17 -9.30
N MET A 32 4.74 12.30 -8.26
CA MET A 32 4.75 13.51 -7.43
C MET A 32 6.05 13.64 -6.63
N GLY A 33 6.65 12.52 -6.18
CA GLY A 33 7.92 12.50 -5.46
C GLY A 33 9.16 12.65 -6.35
N ALA A 34 9.23 11.92 -7.47
CA ALA A 34 10.47 11.74 -8.23
C ALA A 34 11.11 13.02 -8.74
N ALA A 35 10.33 14.02 -9.17
CA ALA A 35 10.89 15.28 -9.66
C ALA A 35 11.68 16.02 -8.56
N SER A 36 11.23 15.91 -7.30
CA SER A 36 11.94 16.48 -6.16
C SER A 36 13.14 15.61 -5.77
N THR A 37 12.96 14.31 -5.55
CA THR A 37 14.05 13.41 -5.16
C THR A 37 15.19 13.36 -6.19
N LEU A 38 14.88 13.43 -7.50
CA LEU A 38 15.89 13.48 -8.56
C LEU A 38 16.73 14.76 -8.52
N LYS A 39 16.12 15.92 -8.21
CA LYS A 39 16.86 17.20 -8.09
C LYS A 39 17.83 17.19 -6.90
N TRP A 40 17.43 16.57 -5.79
CA TRP A 40 18.23 16.54 -4.56
C TRP A 40 19.30 15.44 -4.55
N ALA A 41 18.96 14.23 -5.01
CA ALA A 41 19.86 13.06 -4.97
C ALA A 41 20.63 12.82 -6.28
N GLY A 42 20.23 13.46 -7.38
CA GLY A 42 20.83 13.22 -8.70
C GLY A 42 20.61 11.79 -9.21
N PRO A 43 21.46 11.29 -10.13
CA PRO A 43 21.32 9.95 -10.73
C PRO A 43 21.32 8.79 -9.72
N SER A 44 21.88 9.03 -8.52
CA SER A 44 21.94 8.05 -7.44
C SER A 44 20.57 7.69 -6.85
N VAL A 45 19.53 8.47 -7.14
CA VAL A 45 18.15 8.22 -6.68
C VAL A 45 17.64 6.84 -7.08
N LEU A 46 18.09 6.31 -8.23
CA LEU A 46 17.69 4.98 -8.69
C LEU A 46 18.17 3.89 -7.72
N LEU A 47 19.42 3.99 -7.24
CA LEU A 47 19.96 3.09 -6.22
C LEU A 47 19.19 3.22 -4.90
N ALA A 48 18.86 4.45 -4.50
CA ALA A 48 18.07 4.68 -3.29
C ALA A 48 16.67 4.03 -3.40
N TYR A 49 15.99 4.14 -4.54
CA TYR A 49 14.71 3.48 -4.78
C TYR A 49 14.80 1.95 -4.78
N ILE A 50 15.87 1.36 -5.32
CA ILE A 50 16.09 -0.09 -5.28
C ILE A 50 16.27 -0.57 -3.84
N ILE A 51 17.12 0.11 -3.06
CA ILE A 51 17.38 -0.25 -1.66
C ILE A 51 16.11 -0.08 -0.82
N ALA A 52 15.43 1.06 -0.95
CA ALA A 52 14.17 1.31 -0.24
C ALA A 52 13.10 0.28 -0.64
N GLY A 53 12.97 -0.02 -1.93
CA GLY A 53 12.05 -1.04 -2.44
C GLY A 53 12.33 -2.42 -1.87
N LEU A 54 13.59 -2.78 -1.68
CA LEU A 54 13.99 -4.05 -1.07
C LEU A 54 13.54 -4.14 0.41
N PHE A 55 13.70 -3.06 1.19
CA PHE A 55 13.17 -3.02 2.56
C PHE A 55 11.64 -3.09 2.59
N VAL A 56 10.96 -2.32 1.72
CA VAL A 56 9.49 -2.34 1.60
C VAL A 56 9.00 -3.73 1.19
N PHE A 57 9.71 -4.43 0.30
CA PHE A 57 9.38 -5.80 -0.09
C PHE A 57 9.38 -6.75 1.12
N PHE A 58 10.41 -6.67 1.99
CA PHE A 58 10.45 -7.50 3.20
C PHE A 58 9.32 -7.16 4.18
N ILE A 59 9.01 -5.88 4.33
CA ILE A 59 7.88 -5.44 5.17
C ILE A 59 6.57 -6.01 4.63
N MET A 60 6.31 -5.90 3.33
CA MET A 60 5.07 -6.43 2.73
C MET A 60 5.02 -7.96 2.73
N ARG A 61 6.17 -8.64 2.61
CA ARG A 61 6.26 -10.10 2.77
C ARG A 61 5.80 -10.51 4.16
N SER A 62 6.28 -9.84 5.21
CA SER A 62 5.92 -10.12 6.60
C SER A 62 4.45 -9.77 6.88
N MET A 63 3.96 -8.64 6.38
CA MET A 63 2.55 -8.26 6.52
C MET A 63 1.61 -9.23 5.81
N GLY A 64 2.02 -9.78 4.66
CA GLY A 64 1.28 -10.81 3.96
C GLY A 64 1.19 -12.13 4.73
N GLU A 65 2.26 -12.49 5.46
CA GLU A 65 2.26 -13.66 6.34
C GLU A 65 1.31 -13.48 7.52
N MET A 66 1.26 -12.29 8.13
CA MET A 66 0.29 -11.96 9.18
C MET A 66 -1.15 -12.04 8.66
N LEU A 67 -1.42 -11.48 7.48
CA LEU A 67 -2.74 -11.53 6.85
C LEU A 67 -3.22 -12.95 6.53
N PHE A 68 -2.27 -13.88 6.28
CA PHE A 68 -2.56 -15.28 6.01
C PHE A 68 -2.90 -16.06 7.29
N LEU A 69 -2.20 -15.78 8.40
CA LEU A 69 -2.41 -16.47 9.68
C LEU A 69 -3.66 -15.96 10.41
N GLU A 70 -3.90 -14.65 10.40
CA GLU A 70 -5.02 -14.00 11.10
C GLU A 70 -5.81 -13.13 10.13
N PRO A 71 -6.76 -13.69 9.37
CA PRO A 71 -7.52 -12.94 8.37
C PRO A 71 -8.56 -12.02 9.04
N VAL A 72 -8.13 -10.86 9.51
CA VAL A 72 -9.02 -9.82 10.05
C VAL A 72 -9.52 -8.90 8.94
N THR A 73 -10.79 -8.50 9.03
CA THR A 73 -11.38 -7.56 8.08
C THR A 73 -11.03 -6.14 8.54
N GLY A 74 -9.86 -5.63 8.15
CA GLY A 74 -9.34 -4.34 8.64
C GLY A 74 -8.01 -3.91 8.02
N SER A 75 -7.51 -2.73 8.42
CA SER A 75 -6.18 -2.24 8.01
C SER A 75 -5.08 -2.90 8.85
N PHE A 76 -3.84 -2.91 8.36
CA PHE A 76 -2.69 -3.47 9.07
C PHE A 76 -2.44 -2.85 10.47
N ALA A 77 -2.97 -1.65 10.73
CA ALA A 77 -2.93 -1.02 12.06
C ALA A 77 -3.65 -1.83 13.15
N VAL A 78 -4.57 -2.73 12.76
CA VAL A 78 -5.29 -3.62 13.67
C VAL A 78 -4.32 -4.58 14.36
N TYR A 79 -3.37 -5.16 13.61
CA TYR A 79 -2.32 -6.03 14.17
C TYR A 79 -1.38 -5.31 15.15
N ALA A 80 -1.17 -4.00 14.98
CA ALA A 80 -0.35 -3.21 15.90
C ALA A 80 -1.09 -2.84 17.20
N THR A 81 -2.43 -2.80 17.16
CA THR A 81 -3.27 -2.39 18.29
C THR A 81 -3.72 -3.58 19.15
N GLY A 82 -3.46 -4.82 18.69
CA GLY A 82 -3.61 -6.04 19.48
C GLY A 82 -5.05 -6.50 19.69
N ILE A 83 -5.91 -6.37 18.67
CA ILE A 83 -7.32 -6.83 18.69
C ILE A 83 -7.75 -7.30 17.31
#